data_AF-A0AAD7JGW1-F1
#
_entry.id   AF-A0AAD7JGW1-F1
#
_cell.length_a   1.000
_cell.length_b   1.000
_cell.length_c   1.000
_cell.angle_alpha   90.00
_cell.angle_beta   90.00
_cell.angle_gamma   90.00
#
_symmetry.space_group_name_H-M   'P 1'
#
loop_
_entity.id
_entity.type
_entity.pdbx_description
1 polymer ?
#
loop_
_entity_poly.entity_id
_entity_poly.type
_entity_poly.pdbx_seq_one_letter_code
_entity_poly.pdbx_strand_id
1 'polypeptide(L)' 'EHSDQWSCNINAALQHDQILTDNIQFGSLALNNQLALNTWSGMLMDADSLPDNWTCTEGVLVGMR' A
#
# COMPACT_ATOMS: atom_id res chain seq x y z
N GLU A 1 3.76 5.92 23.06
CA GLU A 1 4.53 6.37 21.87
C GLU A 1 5.07 5.18 21.06
N HIS A 2 4.20 4.27 20.60
CA HIS A 2 4.58 3.17 19.69
C HIS A 2 3.91 3.28 18.30
N SER A 3 3.02 4.26 18.12
CA SER A 3 2.15 4.37 16.95
C SER A 3 2.88 4.87 15.71
N ASP A 4 3.80 5.82 15.87
CA ASP A 4 4.36 6.55 14.71
C ASP A 4 5.39 5.72 13.95
N GLN A 5 6.24 4.96 14.65
CA GLN A 5 7.24 4.13 13.98
C GLN A 5 6.60 2.95 13.23
N TRP A 6 5.56 2.35 13.80
CA TRP A 6 4.81 1.28 13.13
C TRP A 6 4.11 1.82 11.88
N SER A 7 3.39 2.95 11.99
CA SER A 7 2.75 3.58 10.83
C SER A 7 3.76 4.00 9.76
N CYS A 8 4.91 4.56 10.13
CA CYS A 8 5.99 4.89 9.18
C CYS A 8 6.50 3.65 8.44
N ASN A 9 6.71 2.54 9.14
CA ASN A 9 7.18 1.30 8.52
C ASN A 9 6.12 0.70 7.59
N ILE A 10 4.85 0.72 8.00
CA ILE A 10 3.74 0.26 7.16
C ILE A 10 3.60 1.14 5.92
N ASN A 11 3.68 2.46 6.06
CA ASN A 11 3.65 3.41 4.95
C ASN A 11 4.80 3.20 3.96
N ALA A 12 6.02 2.96 4.45
CA ALA A 12 7.16 2.65 3.60
C ALA A 12 6.95 1.35 2.82
N ALA A 13 6.37 0.32 3.44
CA ALA A 13 6.06 -0.94 2.80
C ALA A 13 4.92 -0.81 1.77
N LEU A 14 3.85 -0.08 2.10
CA LEU A 14 2.75 0.25 1.19
C LEU A 14 3.25 0.97 -0.07
N GLN A 15 4.09 1.99 0.10
CA GLN A 15 4.69 2.73 -1.03
C GLN A 15 5.60 1.83 -1.87
N HIS A 16 6.38 0.95 -1.24
CA HIS A 16 7.22 0.00 -1.96
C HIS A 16 6.38 -0.93 -2.84
N ASP A 17 5.36 -1.57 -2.25
CA ASP A 17 4.49 -2.48 -2.99
C ASP A 17 3.70 -1.76 -4.09
N GLN A 18 3.25 -0.53 -3.83
CA GLN A 18 2.64 0.33 -4.84
C GLN A 18 3.56 0.52 -6.04
N ILE A 19 4.82 0.91 -5.82
CA ILE A 19 5.79 1.09 -6.91
C ILE A 19 5.97 -0.22 -7.68
N LEU A 20 6.12 -1.35 -6.98
CA LEU A 20 6.30 -2.64 -7.63
C LEU A 20 5.10 -3.08 -8.45
N THR A 21 3.89 -2.60 -8.15
CA THR A 21 2.70 -2.90 -8.97
C THR A 21 2.62 -2.12 -10.28
N ASP A 22 3.50 -1.13 -10.50
CA ASP A 22 3.51 -0.34 -11.73
C ASP A 22 3.88 -1.20 -12.94
N ASN A 23 2.86 -1.58 -13.71
CA ASN A 23 3.02 -2.36 -14.93
C ASN A 23 3.70 -1.57 -16.06
N ILE A 24 3.64 -0.24 -16.05
CA ILE A 24 4.32 0.60 -17.03
C ILE A 24 5.82 0.55 -16.77
N GLN A 25 6.24 0.61 -15.51
CA GLN A 25 7.65 0.59 -15.12
C GLN A 25 8.26 -0.83 -15.13
N PHE A 26 7.54 -1.83 -14.62
CA PHE A 26 8.09 -3.18 -14.38
C PHE A 26 7.56 -4.27 -15.34
N GLY A 27 6.53 -3.99 -16.15
CA GLY A 27 5.96 -4.93 -17.12
C GLY A 27 5.61 -6.28 -16.48
N SER A 28 6.12 -7.38 -17.04
CA SER A 28 5.86 -8.74 -16.51
C SER A 28 6.51 -9.03 -15.16
N LEU A 29 7.40 -8.15 -14.67
CA LEU A 29 7.99 -8.25 -13.34
C LEU A 29 7.20 -7.44 -12.30
N ALA A 30 6.16 -6.72 -12.72
CA ALA A 30 5.31 -5.99 -11.81
C ALA A 30 4.60 -6.94 -10.84
N LEU A 31 4.50 -6.50 -9.58
CA LEU A 31 3.71 -7.17 -8.56
C LEU A 31 2.25 -7.17 -9.02
N ASN A 32 1.58 -8.31 -8.83
CA ASN A 32 0.17 -8.41 -9.17
C ASN A 32 -0.66 -7.50 -8.24
N ASN A 33 -1.40 -6.55 -8.81
CA ASN A 33 -2.26 -5.62 -8.06
C ASN A 33 -3.18 -6.36 -7.08
N GLN A 34 -3.87 -7.41 -7.53
CA GLN A 34 -4.79 -8.16 -6.67
C GLN A 34 -4.07 -8.83 -5.49
N LEU A 35 -2.84 -9.31 -5.71
CA LEU A 35 -2.03 -9.89 -4.65
C LEU A 35 -1.64 -8.83 -3.61
N ALA A 36 -1.24 -7.63 -4.05
CA ALA A 36 -0.95 -6.52 -3.15
C ALA A 36 -2.20 -6.11 -2.36
N LEU A 37 -3.33 -5.88 -3.03
CA LEU A 37 -4.61 -5.54 -2.39
C LEU A 37 -5.02 -6.57 -1.32
N ASN A 38 -4.92 -7.86 -1.65
CA ASN A 38 -5.26 -8.93 -0.71
C ASN A 38 -4.30 -9.02 0.48
N THR A 39 -3.00 -8.77 0.25
CA THR A 39 -1.98 -8.82 1.31
C THR A 39 -2.21 -7.75 2.36
N TRP A 40 -2.61 -6.56 1.92
CA TRP A 40 -2.83 -5.41 2.80
C TRP A 40 -4.26 -5.35 3.37
N SER A 41 -5.21 -6.10 2.78
CA SER A 41 -6.57 -6.23 3.29
C SER A 41 -6.58 -6.82 4.71
N GLY A 42 -7.22 -6.12 5.66
CA GLY A 42 -7.29 -6.52 7.06
C GLY A 42 -6.02 -6.29 7.89
N MET A 43 -4.91 -5.87 7.27
CA MET A 43 -3.69 -5.47 7.97
C MET A 43 -3.68 -3.97 8.31
N LEU A 44 -4.31 -3.16 7.46
CA LEU A 44 -4.39 -1.72 7.63
C LEU A 44 -5.55 -1.37 8.57
N MET A 45 -5.27 -0.62 9.64
CA MET A 45 -6.31 -0.19 10.59
C MET A 45 -7.39 0.69 9.94
N ASP A 46 -7.02 1.45 8.91
CA ASP A 46 -7.91 2.31 8.15
C ASP A 46 -8.12 1.79 6.72
N ALA A 47 -8.14 0.46 6.53
CA ALA A 47 -8.32 -0.15 5.19
C ALA A 47 -9.58 0.39 4.47
N ASP A 48 -10.65 0.64 5.21
CA ASP A 48 -11.91 1.20 4.69
C ASP A 48 -11.79 2.64 4.19
N SER A 49 -10.72 3.35 4.56
CA SER A 49 -10.44 4.71 4.09
C SER A 49 -9.65 4.72 2.77
N LEU A 50 -9.10 3.58 2.38
CA LEU A 50 -8.38 3.46 1.12
C LEU A 50 -9.35 3.15 -0.03
N PRO A 51 -9.07 3.64 -1.23
CA PRO A 51 -9.82 3.23 -2.40
C PRO A 51 -9.60 1.73 -2.68
N ASP A 52 -10.61 1.07 -3.26
CA ASP A 52 -10.60 -0.36 -3.61
C ASP A 52 -9.33 -0.77 -4.38
N ASN A 53 -8.78 0.14 -5.18
CA ASN A 53 -7.52 -0.05 -5.89
C ASN A 53 -6.49 1.03 -5.51
N TRP A 54 -6.02 0.99 -4.25
CA TRP A 54 -5.03 1.92 -3.73
C TRP A 54 -3.68 1.85 -4.45
N THR A 55 -3.35 0.74 -5.10
CA THR A 55 -2.07 0.61 -5.83
C THR A 55 -1.94 1.61 -6.98
N CYS A 56 -3.06 2.06 -7.57
CA CYS A 56 -3.07 3.11 -8.60
C CYS A 56 -3.29 4.53 -8.06
N THR A 57 -3.37 4.72 -6.74
CA THR A 57 -3.66 6.01 -6.12
C THR A 57 -2.39 6.62 -5.55
N GLU A 58 -1.97 7.78 -6.06
CA GLU A 58 -0.81 8.49 -5.52
C GLU A 58 -1.04 8.91 -4.06
N GLY A 59 -0.02 8.73 -3.21
CA GLY A 59 -0.02 9.25 -1.84
C GLY A 59 -0.80 8.43 -0.81
N VAL A 60 -1.00 7.13 -1.05
CA VAL A 60 -1.65 6.23 -0.09
C VAL A 60 -0.77 6.08 1.16
N LEU A 61 -1.28 6.55 2.29
CA LEU A 61 -0.64 6.51 3.60
C LEU A 61 -1.70 6.16 4.65
N VAL A 62 -1.35 5.27 5.58
CA VAL A 62 -2.18 4.91 6.74
C VAL A 62 -1.70 5.62 7.99
N GLY A 63 -2.65 5.89 8.90
CA GLY A 63 -2.36 6.46 10.22
C GLY A 63 -1.96 7.94 10.23
N MET A 64 -2.13 8.67 9.12
CA MET A 64 -2.09 10.15 9.17
C MET A 64 -3.50 10.66 9.43
N ARG A 65 -3.73 11.11 10.67
CA ARG A 65 -4.94 11.83 11.08
C ARG A 65 -4.71 13.33 11.00
#